data_AF-A0A7X6DM72-F1
#
_entry.id   AF-A0A7X6DM72-F1
#
_cell.length_a   1.000
_cell.length_b   1.000
_cell.length_c   1.000
_cell.angle_alpha   90.00
_cell.angle_beta   90.00
_cell.angle_gamma   90.00
#
_symmetry.space_group_name_H-M   'P 1'
#
loop_
_entity.id
_entity.type
_entity.pdbx_description
1 polymer ?
#
loop_
_entity_poly.entity_id
_entity_poly.type
_entity_poly.pdbx_seq_one_letter_code
_entity_poly.pdbx_strand_id
1 'polypeptide(L)'
;MPAQKESRDALNEALHLCIKKSQWSEAIEILKKLMKLEPTNTMYLLRVGDYSAKIGAKKEAVTAYLSAGDTFSKNGFLVKAIAAYKMILHLEPDHPEARKRLQTVHSEARGQTDPMMILKTAPAAPSDSAAVEASPPESIPSQPKEAPPFEIERTSLSEEAEPSPEAAPSPVAKKFAGDAIPLFANLTPEEFASVIEGTTPRSYPPGAFIVREGETGNSIYIIVKGRAKAATKVGGQEIVLGFLNESDFFGEVAFLTGRPRTADVVTVHETDLLELPGESVSAILAQYPHIRSVLERLYIKRMQITIDAMKSAKGAL
;
A
#
# COMPACT_ATOMS: atom_id res chain seq x y z
N MET A 1 -8.97 -31.93 -15.50
CA MET A 1 -8.87 -31.06 -14.31
C MET A 1 -10.01 -30.01 -14.15
N PRO A 2 -11.28 -30.25 -14.53
CA PRO A 2 -12.38 -29.29 -14.26
C PRO A 2 -12.92 -29.37 -12.81
N ALA A 3 -13.03 -30.57 -12.23
CA ALA A 3 -13.63 -30.78 -10.91
C ALA A 3 -12.87 -30.11 -9.73
N GLN A 4 -11.53 -30.01 -9.81
CA GLN A 4 -10.73 -29.29 -8.80
C GLN A 4 -10.90 -27.77 -8.89
N LYS A 5 -11.11 -27.25 -10.10
CA LYS A 5 -11.33 -25.82 -10.34
C LYS A 5 -12.71 -25.39 -9.83
N GLU A 6 -13.74 -26.17 -10.13
CA GLU A 6 -15.11 -25.95 -9.62
C GLU A 6 -15.17 -26.03 -8.09
N SER A 7 -14.47 -27.00 -7.48
CA SER A 7 -14.38 -27.15 -6.02
C SER A 7 -13.67 -25.95 -5.36
N ARG A 8 -12.62 -25.41 -5.99
CA ARG A 8 -11.92 -24.21 -5.51
C ARG A 8 -12.79 -22.95 -5.61
N ASP A 9 -13.43 -22.73 -6.75
CA ASP A 9 -14.22 -21.52 -6.99
C ASP A 9 -15.42 -21.45 -6.01
N ALA A 10 -16.07 -22.57 -5.75
CA ALA A 10 -17.13 -22.67 -4.73
C ALA A 10 -16.62 -22.36 -3.31
N LEU A 11 -15.42 -22.84 -2.94
CA LEU A 11 -14.82 -22.53 -1.63
C LEU A 11 -14.45 -21.05 -1.52
N ASN A 12 -13.98 -20.42 -2.59
CA ASN A 12 -13.69 -18.98 -2.59
C ASN A 12 -14.97 -18.14 -2.44
N GLU A 13 -16.05 -18.53 -3.10
CA GLU A 13 -17.35 -17.86 -2.96
C GLU A 13 -17.90 -18.01 -1.54
N ALA A 14 -17.83 -19.22 -0.97
CA ALA A 14 -18.21 -19.47 0.42
C ALA A 14 -17.36 -18.65 1.40
N LEU A 15 -16.04 -18.56 1.16
CA LEU A 15 -15.13 -17.74 1.96
C LEU A 15 -15.56 -16.27 1.94
N HIS A 16 -15.86 -15.73 0.75
CA HIS A 16 -16.35 -14.36 0.59
C HIS A 16 -17.64 -14.11 1.38
N LEU A 17 -18.57 -15.06 1.37
CA LEU A 17 -19.82 -14.96 2.12
C LEU A 17 -19.57 -14.96 3.64
N CYS A 18 -18.72 -15.84 4.15
CA CYS A 18 -18.34 -15.89 5.57
C CYS A 18 -17.68 -14.57 6.00
N ILE A 19 -16.79 -14.00 5.18
CA ILE A 19 -16.16 -12.71 5.47
C ILE A 19 -17.21 -11.59 5.54
N LYS A 20 -18.15 -11.53 4.58
CA LYS A 20 -19.23 -10.52 4.57
C LYS A 20 -20.10 -10.61 5.82
N LYS A 21 -20.32 -11.82 6.34
CA LYS A 21 -21.10 -12.09 7.55
C LYS A 21 -20.26 -12.06 8.84
N SER A 22 -18.96 -11.73 8.77
CA SER A 22 -18.03 -11.79 9.90
C SER A 22 -17.96 -13.15 10.60
N GLN A 23 -18.22 -14.25 9.88
CA GLN A 23 -18.14 -15.62 10.38
C GLN A 23 -16.70 -16.14 10.29
N TRP A 24 -15.82 -15.59 11.13
CA TRP A 24 -14.37 -15.83 11.07
C TRP A 24 -13.99 -17.31 11.30
N SER A 25 -14.65 -18.00 12.24
CA SER A 25 -14.36 -19.41 12.53
C SER A 25 -14.66 -20.32 11.33
N GLU A 26 -15.78 -20.07 10.65
CA GLU A 26 -16.15 -20.81 9.42
C GLU A 26 -15.19 -20.47 8.27
N ALA A 27 -14.80 -19.20 8.14
CA ALA A 27 -13.82 -18.75 7.16
C ALA A 27 -12.45 -19.46 7.33
N ILE A 28 -12.00 -19.67 8.57
CA ILE A 28 -10.76 -20.43 8.88
C ILE A 28 -10.88 -21.88 8.38
N GLU A 29 -12.02 -22.54 8.61
CA GLU A 29 -12.22 -23.92 8.15
C GLU A 29 -12.26 -24.02 6.62
N ILE A 30 -12.83 -23.02 5.94
CA ILE A 30 -12.78 -22.94 4.48
C ILE A 30 -11.34 -22.72 4.00
N LEU A 31 -10.56 -21.85 4.65
CA LEU A 31 -9.16 -21.64 4.32
C LEU A 31 -8.32 -22.90 4.49
N LYS A 32 -8.53 -23.68 5.57
CA LYS A 32 -7.87 -24.98 5.76
C LYS A 32 -8.18 -25.96 4.63
N LYS A 33 -9.42 -25.94 4.08
CA LYS A 33 -9.79 -26.74 2.90
C LYS A 33 -9.08 -26.23 1.64
N LEU A 34 -9.05 -24.91 1.42
CA LEU A 34 -8.33 -24.30 0.29
C LEU A 34 -6.83 -24.59 0.32
N MET A 35 -6.21 -24.61 1.50
CA MET A 35 -4.80 -25.00 1.66
C MET A 35 -4.51 -26.44 1.24
N LYS A 36 -5.47 -27.36 1.36
CA LYS A 36 -5.30 -28.74 0.86
C LYS A 36 -5.33 -28.79 -0.67
N LEU A 37 -6.04 -27.87 -1.32
CA LEU A 37 -6.15 -27.79 -2.78
C LEU A 37 -4.97 -27.02 -3.39
N GLU A 38 -4.51 -25.96 -2.74
CA GLU A 38 -3.40 -25.12 -3.18
C GLU A 38 -2.36 -24.94 -2.05
N PRO A 39 -1.55 -25.96 -1.74
CA PRO A 39 -0.59 -25.92 -0.63
C PRO A 39 0.52 -24.87 -0.80
N THR A 40 0.75 -24.44 -2.04
CA THR A 40 1.75 -23.41 -2.39
C THR A 40 1.27 -22.00 -2.09
N ASN A 41 -0.03 -21.80 -1.83
CA ASN A 41 -0.59 -20.48 -1.60
C ASN A 41 -0.44 -20.07 -0.13
N THR A 42 0.71 -19.47 0.19
CA THR A 42 1.05 -18.95 1.53
C THR A 42 0.06 -17.88 2.02
N MET A 43 -0.71 -17.25 1.13
CA MET A 43 -1.68 -16.22 1.52
C MET A 43 -2.81 -16.76 2.39
N TYR A 44 -3.13 -18.06 2.28
CA TYR A 44 -4.13 -18.69 3.13
C TYR A 44 -3.65 -18.81 4.58
N LEU A 45 -2.37 -19.06 4.82
CA LEU A 45 -1.79 -19.07 6.18
C LEU A 45 -1.89 -17.68 6.82
N LEU A 46 -1.59 -16.63 6.06
CA LEU A 46 -1.73 -15.26 6.54
C LEU A 46 -3.18 -14.96 6.94
N ARG A 47 -4.16 -15.31 6.09
CA ARG A 47 -5.59 -15.12 6.38
C ARG A 47 -6.07 -15.93 7.59
N VAL A 48 -5.57 -17.16 7.75
CA VAL A 48 -5.86 -17.95 8.97
C VAL A 48 -5.36 -17.18 10.19
N GLY A 49 -4.15 -16.61 10.13
CA GLY A 49 -3.63 -15.72 11.17
C GLY A 49 -4.56 -14.54 11.48
N ASP A 50 -4.97 -13.80 10.45
CA ASP A 50 -5.84 -12.63 10.58
C ASP A 50 -7.18 -12.98 11.24
N TYR A 51 -7.80 -14.07 10.81
CA TYR A 51 -9.12 -14.48 11.31
C TYR A 51 -9.02 -15.10 12.70
N SER A 52 -7.95 -15.86 12.99
CA SER A 52 -7.66 -16.35 14.34
C SER A 52 -7.42 -15.21 15.31
N ALA A 53 -6.76 -14.13 14.89
CA ALA A 53 -6.57 -12.93 15.69
C ALA A 53 -7.91 -12.25 16.00
N LYS A 54 -8.80 -12.11 15.01
CA LYS A 54 -10.15 -11.52 15.17
C LYS A 54 -11.04 -12.25 16.17
N ILE A 55 -10.91 -13.58 16.27
CA ILE A 55 -11.68 -14.38 17.25
C ILE A 55 -10.97 -14.53 18.61
N GLY A 56 -9.82 -13.86 18.80
CA GLY A 56 -9.05 -13.92 20.04
C GLY A 56 -8.20 -15.19 20.23
N ALA A 57 -8.10 -16.06 19.21
CA ALA A 57 -7.28 -17.27 19.22
C ALA A 57 -5.80 -16.93 18.98
N LYS A 58 -5.19 -16.20 19.92
CA LYS A 58 -3.82 -15.65 19.79
C LYS A 58 -2.77 -16.70 19.43
N LYS A 59 -2.77 -17.85 20.11
CA LYS A 59 -1.79 -18.94 19.86
C LYS A 59 -1.86 -19.48 18.44
N GLU A 60 -3.07 -19.64 17.90
CA GLU A 60 -3.28 -20.08 16.53
C GLU A 60 -2.84 -19.02 15.53
N ALA A 61 -3.18 -17.75 15.81
CA ALA A 61 -2.78 -16.62 14.98
C ALA A 61 -1.25 -16.52 14.87
N VAL A 62 -0.56 -16.59 16.00
CA VAL A 62 0.91 -16.56 16.07
C VAL A 62 1.53 -17.71 15.28
N THR A 63 0.99 -18.93 15.43
CA THR A 63 1.49 -20.10 14.71
C THR A 63 1.32 -19.94 13.20
N ALA A 64 0.16 -19.46 12.75
CA ALA A 64 -0.13 -19.22 11.34
C ALA A 64 0.75 -18.12 10.75
N TYR A 65 0.94 -17.01 11.47
CA TYR A 65 1.84 -15.93 11.05
C TYR A 65 3.31 -16.34 11.02
N LEU A 66 3.78 -17.14 11.97
CA LEU A 66 5.15 -17.66 11.96
C LEU A 66 5.37 -18.53 10.72
N SER A 67 4.44 -19.44 10.44
CA SER A 67 4.52 -20.29 9.25
C SER A 67 4.46 -19.48 7.95
N ALA A 68 3.57 -18.48 7.87
CA ALA A 68 3.47 -17.61 6.71
C ALA A 68 4.78 -16.81 6.51
N GLY A 69 5.29 -16.20 7.57
CA GLY A 69 6.53 -15.43 7.56
C GLY A 69 7.73 -16.25 7.12
N ASP A 70 7.89 -17.45 7.68
CA ASP A 70 8.98 -18.37 7.32
C ASP A 70 8.93 -18.80 5.86
N THR A 71 7.73 -19.08 5.33
CA THR A 71 7.56 -19.43 3.92
C THR A 71 7.84 -18.22 3.01
N PHE A 72 7.38 -17.02 3.37
CA PHE A 72 7.69 -15.81 2.60
C PHE A 72 9.18 -15.51 2.59
N SER A 73 9.85 -15.63 3.74
CA SER A 73 11.29 -15.42 3.88
C SER A 73 12.08 -16.38 2.99
N LYS A 74 11.77 -17.67 3.05
CA LYS A 74 12.42 -18.72 2.22
C LYS A 74 12.22 -18.48 0.72
N ASN A 75 11.10 -17.87 0.35
CA ASN A 75 10.77 -17.58 -1.04
C ASN A 75 11.25 -16.18 -1.50
N GLY A 76 12.00 -15.45 -0.67
CA GLY A 76 12.52 -14.12 -0.99
C GLY A 76 11.52 -12.97 -0.87
N PHE A 77 10.29 -13.23 -0.42
CA PHE A 77 9.24 -12.21 -0.22
C PHE A 77 9.42 -11.46 1.11
N LEU A 78 10.53 -10.73 1.26
CA LEU A 78 10.96 -10.18 2.55
C LEU A 78 9.95 -9.20 3.17
N VAL A 79 9.31 -8.32 2.38
CA VAL A 79 8.27 -7.39 2.88
C VAL A 79 7.10 -8.16 3.53
N LYS A 80 6.65 -9.25 2.88
CA LYS A 80 5.54 -10.08 3.37
C LYS A 80 5.94 -10.85 4.62
N ALA A 81 7.18 -11.35 4.67
CA ALA A 81 7.73 -12.00 5.85
C ALA A 81 7.77 -11.04 7.04
N ILE A 82 8.30 -9.83 6.84
CA ILE A 82 8.36 -8.81 7.89
C ILE A 82 6.96 -8.44 8.37
N ALA A 83 6.00 -8.22 7.46
CA ALA A 83 4.62 -7.93 7.84
C ALA A 83 4.02 -9.03 8.74
N ALA A 84 4.22 -10.30 8.39
CA ALA A 84 3.76 -11.42 9.20
C ALA A 84 4.42 -11.44 10.60
N TYR A 85 5.74 -11.23 10.69
CA TYR A 85 6.42 -11.17 11.99
C TYR A 85 6.00 -9.96 12.82
N LYS A 86 5.78 -8.80 12.19
CA LYS A 86 5.24 -7.62 12.88
C LYS A 86 3.81 -7.84 13.38
N MET A 87 3.01 -8.64 12.69
CA MET A 87 1.68 -9.00 13.18
C MET A 87 1.74 -9.83 14.46
N ILE A 88 2.71 -10.74 14.56
CA ILE A 88 2.98 -11.45 15.82
C ILE A 88 3.37 -10.48 16.92
N LEU A 89 4.30 -9.56 16.65
CA LEU A 89 4.77 -8.60 17.66
C LEU A 89 3.68 -7.61 18.08
N HIS A 90 2.70 -7.34 17.22
CA HIS A 90 1.52 -6.56 17.61
C HIS A 90 0.62 -7.33 18.59
N LEU A 91 0.47 -8.65 18.40
CA LEU A 91 -0.32 -9.51 19.29
C LEU A 91 0.41 -9.85 20.61
N GLU A 92 1.72 -10.08 20.52
CA GLU A 92 2.63 -10.50 21.58
C GLU A 92 3.96 -9.73 21.46
N PRO A 93 4.07 -8.53 22.08
CA PRO A 93 5.24 -7.65 21.94
C PRO A 93 6.58 -8.29 22.27
N ASP A 94 6.59 -9.22 23.23
CA ASP A 94 7.80 -9.91 23.72
C ASP A 94 8.03 -11.28 23.09
N HIS A 95 7.38 -11.61 21.97
CA HIS A 95 7.54 -12.91 21.33
C HIS A 95 9.00 -13.12 20.83
N PRO A 96 9.77 -14.06 21.40
CA PRO A 96 11.21 -14.16 21.13
C PRO A 96 11.52 -14.64 19.71
N GLU A 97 10.79 -15.64 19.21
CA GLU A 97 11.02 -16.17 17.85
C GLU A 97 10.72 -15.12 16.78
N ALA A 98 9.58 -14.41 16.87
CA ALA A 98 9.23 -13.35 15.93
C ALA A 98 10.27 -12.21 15.90
N ARG A 99 10.78 -11.77 17.06
CA ARG A 99 11.89 -10.79 17.12
C ARG A 99 13.14 -11.31 16.42
N LYS A 100 13.53 -12.57 16.72
CA LYS A 100 14.70 -13.20 16.10
C LYS A 100 14.56 -13.32 14.58
N ARG A 101 13.41 -13.81 14.09
CA ARG A 101 13.14 -13.93 12.65
C ARG A 101 13.10 -12.58 11.96
N LEU A 102 12.51 -11.58 12.59
CA LEU A 102 12.50 -10.21 12.07
C LEU A 102 13.94 -9.65 11.94
N GLN A 103 14.81 -9.87 12.93
CA GLN A 103 16.22 -9.51 12.85
C GLN A 103 16.95 -10.25 11.72
N THR A 104 16.70 -11.56 11.56
CA THR A 104 17.28 -12.35 10.47
C THR A 104 16.84 -11.81 9.11
N VAL A 105 15.55 -11.56 8.90
CA VAL A 105 15.04 -10.99 7.64
C VAL A 105 15.57 -9.59 7.39
N HIS A 106 15.73 -8.76 8.43
CA HIS A 106 16.39 -7.46 8.30
C HIS A 106 17.87 -7.58 7.89
N SER A 107 18.57 -8.64 8.30
CA SER A 107 19.94 -8.90 7.87
C SER A 107 20.03 -9.53 6.47
N GLU A 108 19.09 -10.40 6.09
CA GLU A 108 19.02 -11.03 4.77
C GLU A 108 18.62 -10.02 3.70
N ALA A 109 17.69 -9.12 4.05
CA ALA A 109 17.42 -7.94 3.24
C ALA A 109 18.75 -7.27 2.90
N ARG A 110 19.65 -6.99 3.88
CA ARG A 110 20.97 -6.32 3.69
C ARG A 110 21.87 -6.95 2.63
N GLY A 111 21.62 -8.19 2.23
CA GLY A 111 22.38 -8.89 1.19
C GLY A 111 21.66 -9.09 -0.15
N GLN A 112 20.36 -8.80 -0.27
CA GLN A 112 19.56 -9.16 -1.45
C GLN A 112 18.62 -8.04 -1.90
N THR A 113 18.92 -7.43 -3.05
CA THR A 113 17.91 -6.76 -3.88
C THR A 113 17.08 -7.82 -4.60
N ASP A 114 15.77 -7.81 -4.38
CA ASP A 114 14.79 -8.83 -4.78
C ASP A 114 14.79 -9.14 -6.32
N PRO A 115 14.94 -10.41 -6.75
CA PRO A 115 14.82 -10.82 -8.16
C PRO A 115 13.43 -10.64 -8.78
N MET A 116 12.36 -10.41 -7.99
CA MET A 116 11.04 -10.03 -8.51
C MET A 116 10.85 -8.52 -8.72
N MET A 117 11.89 -7.71 -8.47
CA MET A 117 11.92 -6.27 -8.80
C MET A 117 12.64 -5.95 -10.12
N ILE A 118 13.02 -6.95 -10.92
CA ILE A 118 13.66 -6.74 -12.23
C ILE A 118 12.61 -6.93 -13.34
N LEU A 119 11.99 -5.83 -13.78
CA LEU A 119 11.46 -5.76 -15.15
C LEU A 119 12.67 -5.72 -16.09
N LYS A 120 12.79 -6.72 -16.95
CA LYS A 120 13.76 -6.79 -18.05
C LYS A 120 13.81 -5.44 -18.79
N THR A 121 14.91 -4.70 -18.66
CA THR A 121 15.26 -3.64 -19.60
C THR A 121 16.11 -4.22 -20.72
N ALA A 122 15.66 -4.02 -21.96
CA ALA A 122 16.45 -4.20 -23.18
C ALA A 122 17.64 -3.21 -23.21
N PRO A 123 18.70 -3.46 -24.00
CA PRO A 123 20.03 -2.91 -23.77
C PRO A 123 20.14 -1.42 -24.11
N ALA A 124 21.01 -0.74 -23.35
CA ALA A 124 21.42 0.63 -23.54
C ALA A 124 22.14 0.82 -24.91
N ALA A 125 21.80 1.93 -25.59
CA ALA A 125 22.61 2.52 -26.64
C ALA A 125 23.42 3.71 -26.05
N PRO A 126 24.57 4.07 -26.65
CA PRO A 126 25.73 4.55 -25.92
C PRO A 126 25.70 6.04 -25.57
N SER A 127 26.41 6.34 -24.49
CA SER A 127 26.84 7.68 -24.08
C SER A 127 27.78 8.29 -25.11
N ASP A 128 27.57 9.56 -25.42
CA ASP A 128 28.62 10.42 -25.93
C ASP A 128 28.78 11.65 -25.03
N SER A 129 30.03 11.93 -24.72
CA SER A 129 30.51 12.90 -23.75
C SER A 129 30.84 14.21 -24.46
N ALA A 130 30.39 15.34 -23.90
CA ALA A 130 31.13 16.59 -24.04
C ALA A 130 30.85 17.51 -22.84
N ALA A 131 31.93 17.84 -22.12
CA ALA A 131 32.01 18.78 -21.01
C ALA A 131 32.17 20.22 -21.50
N VAL A 132 31.59 21.19 -20.78
CA VAL A 132 32.06 22.60 -20.63
C VAL A 132 31.44 23.13 -19.32
N GLU A 133 32.18 23.22 -18.22
CA GLU A 133 32.95 24.38 -17.70
C GLU A 133 32.11 25.40 -16.90
N ALA A 134 32.63 25.78 -15.74
CA ALA A 134 31.94 26.52 -14.69
C ALA A 134 32.27 28.02 -14.69
N SER A 135 31.34 28.85 -14.19
CA SER A 135 31.63 30.06 -13.36
C SER A 135 30.34 30.61 -12.71
N PRO A 136 30.36 31.10 -11.45
CA PRO A 136 29.28 31.86 -10.78
C PRO A 136 29.65 33.37 -10.73
N PRO A 137 28.99 34.28 -9.97
CA PRO A 137 27.68 34.31 -9.27
C PRO A 137 26.82 35.56 -9.63
N GLU A 138 25.58 35.67 -9.13
CA GLU A 138 25.01 36.98 -8.72
C GLU A 138 23.75 36.85 -7.84
N SER A 139 23.43 37.96 -7.16
CA SER A 139 22.93 38.07 -5.79
C SER A 139 21.40 38.04 -5.60
N ILE A 140 20.98 37.71 -4.38
CA ILE A 140 19.61 37.76 -3.84
C ILE A 140 19.06 39.21 -3.87
N PRO A 141 17.72 39.43 -3.95
CA PRO A 141 17.01 39.76 -2.70
C PRO A 141 15.55 39.24 -2.58
N SER A 142 15.22 38.82 -1.35
CA SER A 142 13.96 39.12 -0.61
C SER A 142 12.62 38.46 -1.02
N GLN A 143 12.13 37.61 -0.13
CA GLN A 143 10.69 37.43 0.17
C GLN A 143 10.07 38.76 0.71
N PRO A 144 8.73 38.93 0.88
CA PRO A 144 7.64 37.93 0.88
C PRO A 144 6.39 38.32 0.07
N LYS A 145 5.50 37.36 -0.21
CA LYS A 145 4.08 37.66 -0.44
C LYS A 145 3.17 36.46 -0.11
N GLU A 146 2.46 36.60 1.01
CA GLU A 146 1.21 35.91 1.29
C GLU A 146 0.20 36.12 0.16
N ALA A 147 -0.60 35.09 -0.10
CA ALA A 147 -1.82 35.15 -0.91
C ALA A 147 -2.98 34.57 -0.08
N PRO A 148 -4.22 35.05 -0.29
CA PRO A 148 -5.20 35.28 0.77
C PRO A 148 -5.96 34.01 1.22
N PRO A 149 -6.59 34.03 2.41
CA PRO A 149 -7.41 32.92 2.90
C PRO A 149 -8.72 32.87 2.13
N PHE A 150 -9.03 31.74 1.51
CA PHE A 150 -10.39 31.43 1.09
C PHE A 150 -11.14 30.84 2.29
N GLU A 151 -11.95 31.67 2.95
CA GLU A 151 -12.99 31.23 3.86
C GLU A 151 -14.08 30.50 3.06
N ILE A 152 -14.36 29.25 3.44
CA ILE A 152 -15.59 28.58 3.04
C ILE A 152 -16.46 28.51 4.29
N GLU A 153 -17.49 29.35 4.31
CA GLU A 153 -18.57 29.30 5.28
C GLU A 153 -19.17 27.89 5.32
N ARG A 154 -19.13 27.28 6.50
CA ARG A 154 -19.92 26.08 6.79
C ARG A 154 -21.36 26.49 7.02
N THR A 155 -22.19 26.40 6.00
CA THR A 155 -23.65 26.33 6.22
C THR A 155 -24.06 24.88 6.40
N SER A 156 -24.49 24.58 7.61
CA SER A 156 -25.25 23.40 8.01
C SER A 156 -26.52 23.21 7.18
N LEU A 157 -26.83 21.97 6.79
CA LEU A 157 -28.08 21.28 7.12
C LEU A 157 -28.09 19.86 6.54
N SER A 158 -28.61 18.97 7.38
CA SER A 158 -29.01 17.58 7.19
C SER A 158 -29.95 17.35 6.02
N GLU A 159 -29.80 16.23 5.29
CA GLU A 159 -30.85 15.20 5.15
C GLU A 159 -30.36 13.96 4.39
N GLU A 160 -30.95 12.83 4.76
CA GLU A 160 -30.70 11.48 4.30
C GLU A 160 -30.99 11.29 2.81
N ALA A 161 -30.16 10.49 2.12
CA ALA A 161 -30.56 9.79 0.90
C ALA A 161 -29.74 8.51 0.74
N GLU A 162 -30.43 7.37 0.77
CA GLU A 162 -29.85 6.06 0.45
C GLU A 162 -29.39 5.98 -1.01
N PRO A 163 -28.30 5.26 -1.33
CA PRO A 163 -27.95 4.96 -2.71
C PRO A 163 -28.63 3.67 -3.19
N SER A 164 -29.57 3.84 -4.13
CA SER A 164 -30.06 2.80 -5.04
C SER A 164 -28.96 2.40 -6.05
N PRO A 165 -28.92 1.14 -6.55
CA PRO A 165 -27.74 0.58 -7.19
C PRO A 165 -27.69 0.83 -8.71
N GLU A 166 -26.50 0.59 -9.26
CA GLU A 166 -26.24 0.26 -10.67
C GLU A 166 -26.01 1.44 -11.63
N ALA A 167 -24.78 1.96 -11.60
CA ALA A 167 -24.12 2.53 -12.79
C ALA A 167 -22.92 1.65 -13.15
N ALA A 168 -22.93 1.12 -14.37
CA ALA A 168 -21.88 0.28 -14.92
C ALA A 168 -20.51 0.99 -14.93
N PRO A 169 -19.39 0.27 -14.74
CA PRO A 169 -18.06 0.88 -14.73
C PRO A 169 -17.68 1.39 -16.12
N SER A 170 -17.40 2.70 -16.21
CA SER A 170 -16.82 3.35 -17.40
C SER A 170 -15.45 2.74 -17.74
N PRO A 171 -15.13 2.49 -19.03
CA PRO A 171 -14.02 1.63 -19.42
C PRO A 171 -12.72 2.40 -19.66
N VAL A 172 -12.15 3.10 -18.66
CA VAL A 172 -10.74 3.53 -18.71
C VAL A 172 -10.11 3.64 -17.31
N ALA A 173 -10.04 2.54 -16.56
CA ALA A 173 -9.22 2.52 -15.35
C ALA A 173 -7.74 2.30 -15.72
N LYS A 174 -6.97 3.38 -15.84
CA LYS A 174 -5.50 3.29 -15.95
C LYS A 174 -4.91 2.82 -14.61
N LYS A 175 -3.77 2.13 -14.66
CA LYS A 175 -3.02 1.73 -13.47
C LYS A 175 -2.55 3.00 -12.75
N PHE A 176 -3.06 3.28 -11.55
CA PHE A 176 -2.66 4.45 -10.73
C PHE A 176 -1.18 4.38 -10.36
N ALA A 177 -0.68 3.16 -10.21
CA ALA A 177 0.73 2.83 -10.13
C ALA A 177 1.27 2.32 -11.48
N GLY A 178 1.26 3.16 -12.53
CA GLY A 178 1.95 2.81 -13.79
C GLY A 178 3.34 2.25 -13.46
N ASP A 179 3.72 1.12 -14.07
CA ASP A 179 4.94 0.30 -13.86
C ASP A 179 5.48 0.29 -12.43
N ALA A 180 5.42 -0.86 -11.74
CA ALA A 180 5.84 -1.02 -10.34
C ALA A 180 7.10 -0.17 -10.08
N ILE A 181 6.93 1.01 -9.47
CA ILE A 181 8.08 1.84 -9.10
C ILE A 181 8.56 1.13 -7.86
N PRO A 182 9.64 0.35 -7.96
CA PRO A 182 10.05 -0.45 -6.83
C PRO A 182 10.76 0.54 -5.92
N LEU A 183 9.98 1.18 -5.04
CA LEU A 183 10.43 2.16 -4.05
C LEU A 183 11.66 1.63 -3.30
N PHE A 184 11.70 0.31 -3.11
CA PHE A 184 12.77 -0.43 -2.44
C PHE A 184 13.85 -1.00 -3.35
N ALA A 185 13.70 -1.02 -4.68
CA ALA A 185 14.77 -1.53 -5.56
C ALA A 185 16.03 -0.68 -5.51
N ASN A 186 15.86 0.61 -5.22
CA ASN A 186 16.97 1.57 -5.14
C ASN A 186 17.39 1.83 -3.69
N LEU A 187 16.82 1.11 -2.72
CA LEU A 187 17.30 1.18 -1.34
C LEU A 187 18.42 0.19 -1.16
N THR A 188 19.51 0.64 -0.54
CA THR A 188 20.41 -0.32 0.09
C THR A 188 19.61 -1.06 1.14
N PRO A 189 19.92 -2.31 1.46
CA PRO A 189 18.94 -2.98 2.26
C PRO A 189 19.09 -2.71 3.76
N GLU A 190 20.13 -1.95 4.16
CA GLU A 190 20.17 -1.23 5.43
C GLU A 190 19.12 -0.12 5.48
N GLU A 191 18.97 0.65 4.40
CA GLU A 191 17.90 1.65 4.25
C GLU A 191 16.52 0.98 4.28
N PHE A 192 16.37 -0.13 3.57
CA PHE A 192 15.14 -0.91 3.58
C PHE A 192 14.79 -1.40 4.99
N ALA A 193 15.75 -1.98 5.72
CA ALA A 193 15.53 -2.42 7.09
C ALA A 193 15.09 -1.25 7.99
N SER A 194 15.73 -0.09 7.87
CA SER A 194 15.40 1.13 8.64
C SER A 194 14.00 1.65 8.32
N VAL A 195 13.62 1.67 7.04
CA VAL A 195 12.26 2.03 6.61
C VAL A 195 11.24 1.10 7.22
N ILE A 196 11.50 -0.20 7.12
CA ILE A 196 10.55 -1.19 7.59
C ILE A 196 10.46 -1.16 9.12
N GLU A 197 11.54 -0.93 9.88
CA GLU A 197 11.50 -0.85 11.34
C GLU A 197 10.46 0.16 11.84
N GLY A 198 10.39 1.34 11.22
CA GLY A 198 9.42 2.40 11.54
C GLY A 198 7.96 2.11 11.17
N THR A 199 7.66 0.97 10.54
CA THR A 199 6.28 0.66 10.11
C THR A 199 5.43 -0.03 11.17
N THR A 200 4.12 0.18 11.12
CA THR A 200 3.10 -0.55 11.88
C THR A 200 2.16 -1.28 10.92
N PRO A 201 1.90 -2.59 11.11
CA PRO A 201 0.96 -3.33 10.28
C PRO A 201 -0.50 -2.91 10.53
N ARG A 202 -1.32 -2.88 9.47
CA ARG A 202 -2.76 -2.63 9.52
C ARG A 202 -3.50 -3.56 8.55
N SER A 203 -4.72 -3.94 8.89
CA SER A 203 -5.62 -4.73 8.04
C SER A 203 -6.98 -4.07 7.92
N TYR A 204 -7.51 -4.04 6.70
CA TYR A 204 -8.78 -3.39 6.37
C TYR A 204 -9.70 -4.35 5.59
N PRO A 205 -11.00 -4.45 5.95
CA PRO A 205 -11.96 -5.24 5.18
C PRO A 205 -12.28 -4.55 3.84
N PRO A 206 -12.91 -5.24 2.86
CA PRO A 206 -13.39 -4.61 1.64
C PRO A 206 -14.34 -3.43 1.90
N GLY A 207 -14.23 -2.35 1.11
CA GLY A 207 -15.06 -1.15 1.23
C GLY A 207 -14.63 -0.16 2.32
N ALA A 208 -13.59 -0.47 3.09
CA ALA A 208 -13.07 0.41 4.13
C ALA A 208 -12.22 1.54 3.54
N PHE A 209 -12.36 2.75 4.12
CA PHE A 209 -11.47 3.87 3.84
C PHE A 209 -10.17 3.70 4.61
N ILE A 210 -9.05 3.72 3.90
CA ILE A 210 -7.71 3.77 4.52
C ILE A 210 -7.32 5.22 4.80
N VAL A 211 -7.60 6.12 3.86
CA VAL A 211 -7.52 7.58 4.02
C VAL A 211 -8.71 8.22 3.33
N ARG A 212 -9.17 9.37 3.85
CA ARG A 212 -10.21 10.17 3.19
C ARG A 212 -9.65 11.46 2.59
N GLU A 213 -10.18 11.85 1.45
CA GLU A 213 -9.92 13.15 0.84
C GLU A 213 -10.24 14.29 1.83
N GLY A 214 -9.36 15.29 1.90
CA GLY A 214 -9.51 16.43 2.79
C GLY A 214 -9.04 16.19 4.23
N GLU A 215 -8.77 14.95 4.64
CA GLU A 215 -8.21 14.68 5.97
C GLU A 215 -6.75 15.16 6.04
N THR A 216 -6.37 15.69 7.20
CA THR A 216 -4.97 15.92 7.53
C THR A 216 -4.30 14.62 7.92
N GLY A 217 -3.12 14.35 7.38
CA GLY A 217 -2.34 13.18 7.76
C GLY A 217 -1.03 13.12 6.98
N ASN A 218 0.01 12.64 7.63
CA ASN A 218 1.36 12.61 7.08
C ASN A 218 1.93 11.17 6.98
N SER A 219 1.18 10.14 7.36
CA SER A 219 1.61 8.74 7.15
C SER A 219 1.71 8.40 5.66
N ILE A 220 2.63 7.50 5.33
CA ILE A 220 2.73 6.79 4.05
C ILE A 220 2.35 5.33 4.30
N TYR A 221 1.77 4.65 3.32
CA TYR A 221 1.29 3.28 3.43
C TYR A 221 1.88 2.42 2.31
N ILE A 222 2.17 1.15 2.59
CA ILE A 222 2.65 0.16 1.61
C ILE A 222 1.70 -1.03 1.63
N ILE A 223 1.10 -1.39 0.49
CA ILE A 223 0.21 -2.54 0.39
C ILE A 223 1.05 -3.82 0.38
N VAL A 224 0.90 -4.64 1.41
CA VAL A 224 1.54 -5.97 1.49
C VAL A 224 0.73 -6.98 0.69
N LYS A 225 -0.60 -6.82 0.73
CA LYS A 225 -1.57 -7.71 0.09
C LYS A 225 -2.87 -6.97 -0.13
N GLY A 226 -3.55 -7.33 -1.22
CA GLY A 226 -4.91 -6.86 -1.49
C GLY A 226 -4.94 -5.81 -2.58
N ARG A 227 -6.03 -5.04 -2.60
CA ARG A 227 -6.29 -4.06 -3.65
C ARG A 227 -7.14 -2.93 -3.12
N ALA A 228 -6.76 -1.72 -3.46
CA ALA A 228 -7.52 -0.51 -3.17
C ALA A 228 -7.74 0.31 -4.44
N LYS A 229 -8.75 1.18 -4.42
CA LYS A 229 -8.97 2.21 -5.43
C LYS A 229 -8.62 3.58 -4.84
N ALA A 230 -7.92 4.40 -5.62
CA ALA A 230 -7.75 5.82 -5.34
C ALA A 230 -8.83 6.58 -6.12
N ALA A 231 -9.60 7.43 -5.44
CA ALA A 231 -10.71 8.16 -6.05
C ALA A 231 -10.82 9.58 -5.47
N THR A 232 -11.36 10.50 -6.25
CA THR A 232 -11.67 11.88 -5.80
C THR A 232 -13.09 12.24 -6.21
N LYS A 233 -13.65 13.31 -5.65
CA LYS A 233 -14.98 13.81 -6.02
C LYS A 233 -14.89 15.12 -6.78
N VAL A 234 -15.51 15.19 -7.97
CA VAL A 234 -15.65 16.45 -8.73
C VAL A 234 -17.12 16.63 -9.09
N GLY A 235 -17.71 17.77 -8.69
CA GLY A 235 -19.14 18.03 -8.92
C GLY A 235 -20.06 17.00 -8.26
N GLY A 236 -19.64 16.39 -7.15
CA GLY A 236 -20.37 15.33 -6.45
C GLY A 236 -20.22 13.93 -7.04
N GLN A 237 -19.60 13.78 -8.23
CA GLN A 237 -19.34 12.47 -8.84
C GLN A 237 -17.98 11.91 -8.45
N GLU A 238 -17.94 10.61 -8.16
CA GLU A 238 -16.70 9.87 -7.89
C GLU A 238 -15.93 9.67 -9.20
N ILE A 239 -14.67 10.11 -9.22
CA ILE A 239 -13.72 9.87 -10.29
C ILE A 239 -12.63 8.93 -9.77
N VAL A 240 -12.56 7.74 -10.36
CA VAL A 240 -11.51 6.77 -10.05
C VAL A 240 -10.21 7.21 -10.72
N LEU A 241 -9.21 7.56 -9.90
CA LEU A 241 -7.86 7.91 -10.37
C LEU A 241 -7.08 6.65 -10.76
N GLY A 242 -7.41 5.52 -10.14
CA GLY A 242 -7.03 4.17 -10.56
C GLY A 242 -6.89 3.21 -9.37
N PHE A 243 -6.24 2.07 -9.61
CA PHE A 243 -6.09 1.01 -8.61
C PHE A 243 -4.66 0.89 -8.07
N LEU A 244 -4.58 0.62 -6.77
CA LEU A 244 -3.40 0.26 -5.99
C LEU A 244 -3.44 -1.24 -5.69
N ASN A 245 -2.33 -1.93 -5.91
CA ASN A 245 -2.17 -3.37 -5.75
C ASN A 245 -1.02 -3.67 -4.77
N GLU A 246 -0.72 -4.95 -4.58
CA GLU A 246 0.45 -5.38 -3.80
C GLU A 246 1.73 -4.66 -4.25
N SER A 247 2.54 -4.27 -3.27
CA SER A 247 3.76 -3.48 -3.42
C SER A 247 3.58 -2.02 -3.83
N ASP A 248 2.35 -1.58 -4.15
CA ASP A 248 2.08 -0.16 -4.33
C ASP A 248 2.08 0.54 -2.96
N PHE A 249 2.60 1.76 -2.91
CA PHE A 249 2.59 2.60 -1.72
C PHE A 249 1.79 3.88 -1.99
N PHE A 250 1.28 4.56 -0.97
CA PHE A 250 0.51 5.80 -1.14
C PHE A 250 0.57 6.72 0.08
N GLY A 251 0.11 7.96 -0.09
CA GLY A 251 0.10 8.99 0.96
C GLY A 251 1.27 9.97 0.90
N GLU A 252 2.23 9.76 0.01
CA GLU A 252 3.41 10.61 -0.19
C GLU A 252 3.07 12.04 -0.62
N VAL A 253 1.95 12.25 -1.33
CA VAL A 253 1.53 13.59 -1.76
C VAL A 253 1.29 14.49 -0.55
N ALA A 254 0.49 14.02 0.41
CA ALA A 254 0.19 14.79 1.62
C ALA A 254 1.43 14.97 2.49
N PHE A 255 2.27 13.92 2.60
CA PHE A 255 3.53 13.99 3.33
C PHE A 255 4.50 15.04 2.74
N LEU A 256 4.76 15.00 1.43
CA LEU A 256 5.73 15.89 0.77
C LEU A 256 5.25 17.34 0.69
N THR A 257 3.95 17.56 0.48
CA THR A 257 3.41 18.91 0.24
C THR A 257 2.87 19.58 1.49
N GLY A 258 2.67 18.83 2.58
CA GLY A 258 1.99 19.30 3.80
C GLY A 258 0.50 19.61 3.60
N ARG A 259 -0.06 19.33 2.41
CA ARG A 259 -1.48 19.54 2.11
C ARG A 259 -2.33 18.38 2.63
N PRO A 260 -3.64 18.60 2.86
CA PRO A 260 -4.58 17.49 3.13
C PRO A 260 -4.53 16.40 2.06
N ARG A 261 -5.02 15.21 2.39
CA ARG A 261 -5.14 14.08 1.46
C ARG A 261 -5.92 14.52 0.21
N THR A 262 -5.36 14.26 -0.95
CA THR A 262 -5.91 14.72 -2.25
C THR A 262 -6.91 13.77 -2.88
N ALA A 263 -7.10 12.58 -2.28
CA ALA A 263 -7.98 11.53 -2.79
C ALA A 263 -8.34 10.58 -1.63
N ASP A 264 -9.52 9.96 -1.74
CA ASP A 264 -9.88 8.79 -0.98
C ASP A 264 -9.04 7.60 -1.43
N VAL A 265 -8.67 6.73 -0.48
CA VAL A 265 -8.18 5.38 -0.79
C VAL A 265 -9.08 4.37 -0.10
N VAL A 266 -9.79 3.58 -0.91
CA VAL A 266 -10.82 2.64 -0.44
C VAL A 266 -10.46 1.23 -0.85
N THR A 267 -10.54 0.29 0.07
CA THR A 267 -10.26 -1.12 -0.22
C THR A 267 -11.31 -1.72 -1.17
N VAL A 268 -10.85 -2.45 -2.17
CA VAL A 268 -11.68 -3.24 -3.09
C VAL A 268 -11.78 -4.69 -2.59
N HIS A 269 -10.69 -5.19 -2.02
CA HIS A 269 -10.61 -6.47 -1.34
C HIS A 269 -10.03 -6.27 0.06
N GLU A 270 -10.08 -7.31 0.90
CA GLU A 270 -9.34 -7.30 2.16
C GLU A 270 -7.87 -6.96 1.89
N THR A 271 -7.36 -5.95 2.59
CA THR A 271 -6.08 -5.32 2.29
C THR A 271 -5.25 -5.21 3.56
N ASP A 272 -4.06 -5.80 3.52
CA ASP A 272 -3.06 -5.73 4.57
C ASP A 272 -1.96 -4.77 4.13
N LEU A 273 -1.55 -3.87 5.01
CA LEU A 273 -0.59 -2.83 4.70
C LEU A 273 0.37 -2.55 5.85
N LEU A 274 1.49 -1.92 5.52
CA LEU A 274 2.41 -1.31 6.48
C LEU A 274 2.19 0.21 6.46
N GLU A 275 1.82 0.77 7.60
CA GLU A 275 1.75 2.22 7.82
C GLU A 275 3.09 2.73 8.34
N LEU A 276 3.65 3.75 7.70
CA LEU A 276 4.86 4.46 8.11
C LEU A 276 4.47 5.87 8.55
N PRO A 277 4.48 6.18 9.86
CA PRO A 277 4.15 7.52 10.36
C PRO A 277 5.08 8.59 9.81
N GLY A 278 4.58 9.81 9.62
CA GLY A 278 5.36 10.91 9.02
C GLY A 278 6.64 11.27 9.79
N GLU A 279 6.66 11.09 11.10
CA GLU A 279 7.88 11.26 11.93
C GLU A 279 8.97 10.25 11.52
N SER A 280 8.58 8.98 11.34
CA SER A 280 9.48 7.93 10.86
C SER A 280 9.96 8.22 9.43
N VAL A 281 9.05 8.65 8.53
CA VAL A 281 9.46 9.07 7.17
C VAL A 281 10.47 10.21 7.24
N SER A 282 10.25 11.21 8.10
CA SER A 282 11.15 12.36 8.25
C SER A 282 12.53 11.94 8.76
N ALA A 283 12.59 11.05 9.74
CA ALA A 283 13.86 10.49 10.24
C ALA A 283 14.61 9.73 9.14
N ILE A 284 13.91 8.90 8.37
CA ILE A 284 14.47 8.17 7.22
C ILE A 284 15.01 9.14 6.17
N LEU A 285 14.28 10.19 5.81
CA LEU A 285 14.73 11.16 4.81
C LEU A 285 15.92 11.99 5.28
N ALA A 286 16.03 12.26 6.58
CA ALA A 286 17.20 12.92 7.17
C ALA A 286 18.44 12.03 7.10
N GLN A 287 18.27 10.73 7.32
CA GLN A 287 19.36 9.75 7.27
C GLN A 287 19.74 9.38 5.83
N TYR A 288 18.77 9.32 4.92
CA TYR A 288 18.91 8.83 3.55
C TYR A 288 18.26 9.79 2.54
N PRO A 289 18.91 10.93 2.21
CA PRO A 289 18.30 11.98 1.41
C PRO A 289 17.88 11.55 -0.01
N HIS A 290 18.53 10.55 -0.60
CA HIS A 290 18.17 10.05 -1.95
C HIS A 290 16.79 9.43 -2.00
N ILE A 291 16.24 8.93 -0.88
CA ILE A 291 14.88 8.39 -0.79
C ILE A 291 13.84 9.46 -1.14
N ARG A 292 14.11 10.72 -0.80
CA ARG A 292 13.24 11.86 -1.14
C ARG A 292 12.98 11.94 -2.64
N SER A 293 14.02 11.75 -3.44
CA SER A 293 13.91 11.78 -4.91
C SER A 293 12.93 10.70 -5.43
N VAL A 294 12.83 9.56 -4.74
CA VAL A 294 11.91 8.48 -5.11
C VAL A 294 10.47 8.92 -4.85
N LEU A 295 10.19 9.48 -3.66
CA LEU A 295 8.87 10.02 -3.32
C LEU A 295 8.46 11.17 -4.26
N GLU A 296 9.39 12.06 -4.60
CA GLU A 296 9.13 13.18 -5.52
C GLU A 296 8.79 12.72 -6.94
N ARG A 297 9.49 11.72 -7.49
CA ARG A 297 9.14 11.14 -8.79
C ARG A 297 7.72 10.59 -8.81
N LEU A 298 7.30 9.98 -7.71
CA LEU A 298 5.97 9.42 -7.57
C LEU A 298 4.89 10.48 -7.42
N TYR A 299 5.18 11.53 -6.66
CA TYR A 299 4.35 12.73 -6.59
C TYR A 299 4.10 13.33 -7.97
N ILE A 300 5.15 13.57 -8.76
CA ILE A 300 5.04 14.14 -10.11
C ILE A 300 4.13 13.26 -10.99
N LYS A 301 4.35 11.93 -10.96
CA LYS A 301 3.55 10.98 -11.74
C LYS A 301 2.06 11.02 -11.38
N ARG A 302 1.73 11.07 -10.09
CA ARG A 302 0.34 11.09 -9.61
C ARG A 302 -0.35 12.42 -9.80
N MET A 303 0.40 13.51 -9.72
CA MET A 303 -0.09 14.84 -10.06
C MET A 303 -0.56 14.86 -11.52
N GLN A 304 0.22 14.27 -12.45
CA GLN A 304 -0.16 14.15 -13.86
C GLN A 304 -1.47 13.36 -14.02
N ILE A 305 -1.58 12.19 -13.37
CA ILE A 305 -2.79 11.34 -13.43
C ILE A 305 -4.02 12.11 -12.91
N THR A 306 -3.87 12.82 -11.81
CA THR A 306 -4.95 13.60 -11.20
C THR A 306 -5.39 14.75 -12.10
N ILE A 307 -4.43 15.48 -12.69
CA ILE A 307 -4.71 16.56 -13.64
C ILE A 307 -5.43 16.03 -14.88
N ASP A 308 -4.98 14.91 -15.44
CA ASP A 308 -5.58 14.31 -16.63
C ASP A 308 -7.01 13.82 -16.35
N ALA A 309 -7.23 13.23 -15.17
CA ALA A 309 -8.56 12.82 -14.72
C ALA A 309 -9.50 14.03 -14.54
N MET A 310 -9.01 15.11 -13.91
CA MET A 310 -9.79 16.35 -13.72
C MET A 310 -10.12 17.06 -15.04
N LYS A 311 -9.18 17.09 -15.99
CA LYS A 311 -9.44 17.65 -17.34
C LYS A 311 -10.49 16.85 -18.08
N SER A 312 -10.39 15.52 -18.03
CA SER A 312 -11.34 14.62 -18.69
C SER A 312 -12.75 14.75 -18.12
N ALA A 313 -12.89 14.90 -16.80
CA ALA A 313 -14.18 15.11 -16.15
C ALA A 313 -14.79 16.48 -16.44
N LYS A 314 -13.98 17.55 -16.49
CA LYS A 314 -14.47 18.90 -16.85
C LYS A 314 -14.84 19.04 -18.33
N GLY A 315 -14.29 18.22 -19.23
CA GLY A 315 -14.67 18.20 -20.64
C GLY A 315 -15.90 17.33 -20.94
N ALA A 316 -16.38 16.56 -19.96
CA ALA A 316 -17.54 15.67 -20.08
C ALA A 316 -18.82 16.22 -19.42
N LEU A 317 -18.70 17.34 -18.69
CA LEU A 317 -19.80 18.12 -18.11
C LEU A 317 -20.08 19.35 -18.97
#